data_AF-A0A3D5HFN9-F1
#
_entry.id   AF-A0A3D5HFN9-F1
#
_cell.length_a   1.000
_cell.length_b   1.000
_cell.length_c   1.000
_cell.angle_alpha   90.00
_cell.angle_beta   90.00
_cell.angle_gamma   90.00
#
_symmetry.space_group_name_H-M   'P 1'
#
loop_
_entity.id
_entity.type
_entity.pdbx_description
1 polymer ?
#
loop_
_entity_poly.entity_id
_entity_poly.type
_entity_poly.pdbx_seq_one_letter_code
_entity_poly.pdbx_strand_id
1 'polypeptide(L)' 'RKAAERFGFGFEGVFRQATLYKNRNRDTAWFGIIDKDWPILKKSFQTWLKPDNFDTQGRQKKSLQQIRENLH' A
#
# COMPACT_ATOMS: atom_id res chain seq x y z
N ARG A 1 -4.14 -4.46 -6.82
CA ARG A 1 -3.16 -5.28 -6.09
C ARG A 1 -1.87 -4.51 -5.82
N LYS A 2 -1.02 -4.23 -6.81
CA LYS A 2 0.29 -3.56 -6.61
C LYS A 2 0.26 -2.27 -5.76
N ALA A 3 -0.75 -1.42 -5.94
CA ALA A 3 -0.88 -0.19 -5.13
C ALA A 3 -1.24 -0.47 -3.66
N ALA A 4 -2.16 -1.41 -3.41
CA ALA A 4 -2.57 -1.79 -2.05
C ALA A 4 -1.40 -2.39 -1.27
N GLU A 5 -0.64 -3.30 -1.89
CA GLU A 5 0.57 -3.89 -1.30
C GLU A 5 1.64 -2.83 -1.03
N ARG A 6 1.85 -1.88 -1.96
CA ARG A 6 2.77 -0.76 -1.77
C ARG A 6 2.41 0.09 -0.54
N PHE A 7 1.13 0.40 -0.37
CA PHE A 7 0.64 1.18 0.77
C PHE A 7 0.60 0.39 2.09
N GLY A 8 0.74 -0.94 2.00
CA GLY A 8 0.85 -1.82 3.15
C GLY A 8 -0.45 -2.43 3.60
N PHE A 9 -1.45 -2.47 2.73
CA PHE A 9 -2.59 -3.32 2.95
C PHE A 9 -2.19 -4.80 2.79
N GLY A 10 -2.58 -5.62 3.76
CA GLY A 10 -2.51 -7.08 3.68
C GLY A 10 -3.61 -7.62 2.77
N PHE A 11 -3.33 -8.69 2.03
CA PHE A 11 -4.33 -9.39 1.25
C PHE A 11 -5.17 -10.29 2.16
N GLU A 12 -6.50 -10.17 2.07
CA GLU A 12 -7.42 -10.92 2.93
C GLU A 12 -8.21 -12.01 2.18
N GLY A 13 -8.40 -11.86 0.87
CA GLY A 13 -9.10 -12.86 0.07
C GLY A 13 -9.62 -12.35 -1.26
N VAL A 14 -10.21 -13.27 -2.04
CA VAL A 14 -10.92 -12.95 -3.29
C VAL A 14 -12.35 -13.45 -3.20
N PHE A 15 -13.31 -12.56 -3.41
CA PHE A 15 -14.70 -12.95 -3.61
C PHE A 15 -14.91 -13.22 -5.10
N ARG A 16 -15.21 -14.48 -5.42
CA ARG A 16 -15.50 -14.91 -6.79
C ARG A 16 -16.87 -14.42 -7.20
N GLN A 17 -16.98 -13.92 -8.43
CA GLN A 17 -18.23 -13.39 -8.99
C GLN A 17 -18.89 -12.29 -8.15
N ALA A 18 -18.07 -11.49 -7.45
CA ALA A 18 -18.56 -10.47 -6.54
C ALA A 18 -19.39 -9.39 -7.24
N THR A 19 -19.20 -9.17 -8.54
CA THR A 19 -19.98 -8.16 -9.28
C THR A 19 -20.00 -8.45 -10.77
N LEU A 20 -21.10 -8.06 -11.42
CA LEU A 20 -21.18 -7.99 -12.88
C LEU A 20 -20.91 -6.55 -13.31
N TYR A 21 -19.80 -6.30 -14.02
CA TYR A 21 -19.40 -4.97 -14.45
C TYR A 21 -19.19 -4.94 -15.96
N LYS A 22 -19.92 -4.06 -16.65
CA LYS A 22 -19.89 -3.95 -18.13
C LYS A 22 -20.07 -5.31 -18.82
N ASN A 23 -21.08 -6.06 -18.39
CA ASN A 23 -21.41 -7.41 -18.87
C ASN A 23 -20.28 -8.44 -18.73
N ARG A 24 -19.35 -8.23 -17.80
CA ARG A 24 -18.26 -9.15 -17.48
C ARG A 24 -18.31 -9.52 -16.01
N ASN A 25 -17.99 -10.78 -15.73
CA ASN A 25 -17.80 -11.27 -14.38
C ASN A 25 -16.53 -10.62 -13.77
N ARG A 26 -16.62 -10.16 -12.52
CA ARG A 26 -15.50 -9.59 -11.77
C ARG A 26 -15.33 -10.30 -10.43
N ASP A 27 -14.15 -10.89 -10.28
CA ASP A 27 -13.64 -11.31 -8.98
C ASP A 27 -13.02 -10.10 -8.25
N THR A 28 -13.31 -9.95 -6.97
CA THR A 28 -12.85 -8.80 -6.16
C THR A 28 -11.87 -9.26 -5.10
N ALA A 29 -10.64 -8.77 -5.19
CA ALA A 29 -9.62 -8.95 -4.17
C ALA A 29 -9.77 -7.89 -3.07
N TRP A 30 -9.88 -8.35 -1.82
CA TRP A 30 -10.00 -7.54 -0.62
C TRP A 30 -8.65 -7.40 0.08
N PHE A 31 -8.41 -6.20 0.59
CA PHE A 31 -7.18 -5.85 1.30
C PHE A 31 -7.54 -5.00 2.53
N GLY A 32 -6.84 -5.23 3.64
CA GLY A 32 -7.10 -4.56 4.92
C GLY A 32 -5.83 -4.07 5.60
N ILE A 33 -6.01 -3.15 6.55
CA ILE A 33 -4.99 -2.68 7.49
C ILE A 33 -5.67 -2.70 8.86
N ILE A 34 -5.06 -3.38 9.83
CA ILE A 34 -5.58 -3.37 11.21
C ILE A 34 -4.86 -2.34 12.08
N ASP A 35 -5.41 -2.10 13.26
CA ASP A 35 -4.86 -1.21 14.28
C ASP A 35 -3.39 -1.52 14.63
N LYS A 36 -3.02 -2.80 14.68
CA LYS A 36 -1.64 -3.25 14.96
C LYS A 36 -0.65 -2.91 13.84
N ASP A 37 -1.09 -2.84 12.59
CA ASP A 37 -0.24 -2.50 11.44
C ASP A 37 0.00 -0.99 11.36
N TRP A 38 -0.98 -0.21 11.83
CA TRP A 38 -1.02 1.23 11.65
C TRP A 38 0.20 1.99 12.21
N PRO A 39 0.74 1.71 13.41
CA PRO A 39 1.91 2.41 13.94
C PRO A 39 3.12 2.38 13.00
N ILE A 40 3.43 1.22 12.43
CA ILE A 40 4.57 1.04 11.51
C ILE A 40 4.27 1.72 10.17
N LEU A 41 3.06 1.57 9.63
CA LEU A 41 2.66 2.22 8.39
C LEU A 41 2.70 3.75 8.52
N LYS A 42 2.15 4.30 9.61
CA LYS A 42 2.19 5.75 9.89
C LYS A 42 3.61 6.27 9.91
N LYS A 43 4.52 5.62 10.63
CA LYS A 43 5.94 6.00 10.67
C LYS A 43 6.61 5.91 9.29
N SER A 44 6.23 4.91 8.51
CA SER A 44 6.73 4.73 7.15
C SER A 44 6.27 5.84 6.21
N PHE A 45 4.98 6.18 6.24
CA PHE A 45 4.42 7.29 5.46
C PHE A 45 5.05 8.63 5.87
N GLN A 46 5.17 8.89 7.17
CA GLN A 46 5.82 10.09 7.68
C GLN A 46 7.26 10.21 7.18
N THR A 47 8.02 9.10 7.21
CA THR A 47 9.41 9.08 6.74
C THR A 47 9.50 9.25 5.23
N TRP A 48 8.58 8.63 4.48
CA TRP A 48 8.54 8.74 3.02
C TRP A 48 8.18 10.14 2.53
N LEU A 49 7.27 10.83 3.23
CA LEU A 49 6.81 12.18 2.89
C LEU A 49 7.75 13.30 3.37
N LYS A 50 8.79 13.00 4.15
CA LYS A 50 9.77 14.02 4.56
C LYS A 50 10.46 14.62 3.32
N PRO A 51 10.65 15.96 3.28
CA PRO A 51 11.38 16.61 2.20
C PRO A 51 12.75 15.99 1.93
N ASP A 52 13.44 15.52 2.98
CA ASP A 52 14.75 14.87 2.89
C ASP A 52 14.74 13.59 2.04
N ASN A 53 13.58 12.94 1.89
CA ASN A 53 13.41 11.77 1.05
C ASN A 53 13.24 12.13 -0.44
N PHE A 54 13.28 13.40 -0.82
CA PHE A 54 13.20 13.84 -2.22
C PHE A 54 14.49 14.54 -2.64
N ASP A 55 14.91 14.31 -3.88
CA ASP A 55 16.06 15.00 -4.47
C ASP A 55 15.67 16.38 -5.04
N THR A 56 16.64 17.10 -5.60
CA THR A 56 16.42 18.44 -6.17
C THR A 56 15.49 18.44 -7.39
N GLN A 57 15.19 17.28 -7.97
CA GLN A 57 14.23 17.10 -9.06
C GLN A 57 12.87 16.57 -8.58
N GLY A 58 12.66 16.47 -7.27
CA GLY A 58 11.43 15.95 -6.67
C GLY A 58 11.27 14.43 -6.78
N ARG A 59 12.35 13.69 -7.09
CA ARG A 59 12.31 12.22 -7.15
C ARG A 59 12.58 11.65 -5.78
N GLN A 60 11.82 10.63 -5.40
CA GLN A 60 12.02 9.92 -4.14
C GLN A 60 13.40 9.23 -4.10
N LYS A 61 14.12 9.37 -2.98
CA LYS A 61 15.40 8.69 -2.71
C LYS A 61 15.19 7.27 -2.23
N LYS A 62 14.21 7.04 -1.34
CA LYS A 62 13.75 5.72 -0.91
C LYS A 62 12.27 5.57 -1.20
N SER A 63 11.88 4.40 -1.70
CA SER A 63 10.48 4.06 -1.92
C SER A 63 9.77 3.80 -0.58
N LEU A 64 8.45 3.97 -0.56
CA LEU A 64 7.65 3.64 0.63
C LEU A 64 7.84 2.18 1.07
N GLN A 65 7.98 1.25 0.12
CA GLN A 65 8.24 -0.16 0.42
C GLN A 65 9.59 -0.34 1.11
N GLN A 66 10.67 0.26 0.58
CA GLN A 66 12.00 0.20 1.20
C GLN A 66 11.98 0.79 2.61
N ILE A 67 11.24 1.87 2.83
CA ILE A 67 11.13 2.48 4.16
C ILE A 67 10.39 1.56 5.14
N ARG A 68 9.32 0.88 4.69
CA ARG A 68 8.57 -0.09 5.49
C ARG A 68 9.43 -1.31 5.86
N GLU A 69 10.19 -1.84 4.91
CA GLU A 69 11.10 -2.98 5.13
C GLU A 69 12.22 -2.66 6.14
N ASN A 70 12.68 -1.40 6.19
CA ASN A 70 13.70 -0.96 7.15
C ASN A 70 13.15 -0.62 8.55
N LEU A 71 11.82 -0.57 8.72
CA LEU A 71 11.17 -0.27 10.00
C LEU A 71 10.60 -1.53 10.69
N HIS A 72 10.62 -2.67 9.99
CA HIS A 72 10.32 -4.00 10.52
C HIS A 72 11.53 -4.57 11.26
#